data_AF-A0A519X7M0-F1
#
_entry.id   AF-A0A519X7M0-F1
#
_cell.length_a   1.000
_cell.length_b   1.000
_cell.length_c   1.000
_cell.angle_alpha   90.00
_cell.angle_beta   90.00
_cell.angle_gamma   90.00
#
_symmetry.space_group_name_H-M   'P 1'
#
loop_
_entity.id
_entity.type
_entity.pdbx_description
1 polymer ?
#
loop_
_entity_poly.entity_id
_entity_poly.type
_entity_poly.pdbx_seq_one_letter_code
_entity_poly.pdbx_strand_id
1 'polypeptide(L)' 'MTYQNINSELREQILYLTINRESKLNALNKATLSELAHAIAAAQINEDVRGILLTGA' A
#
# COMPACT_ATOMS: atom_id res chain seq x y z
N MET A 1 7.57 9.18 -2.71
CA MET A 1 6.28 9.89 -2.79
C MET A 1 5.62 9.83 -1.43
N THR A 2 4.98 10.91 -0.99
CA THR A 2 4.14 10.90 0.21
C THR A 2 2.78 10.34 -0.21
N TYR A 3 2.43 9.16 0.29
CA TYR A 3 1.12 8.57 0.05
C TYR A 3 0.06 9.28 0.88
N GLN A 4 -1.06 9.65 0.25
CA GLN A 4 -2.15 10.36 0.92
C GLN A 4 -3.21 9.41 1.48
N ASN A 5 -3.44 8.26 0.83
CA ASN A 5 -4.55 7.37 1.15
C ASN A 5 -4.12 5.97 1.63
N ILE A 6 -2.84 5.64 1.46
CA ILE A 6 -2.27 4.35 1.84
C ILE A 6 -1.08 4.58 2.77
N ASN A 7 -0.91 3.69 3.74
CA ASN A 7 0.29 3.62 4.57
C ASN A 7 1.07 2.36 4.17
N SER A 8 2.37 2.50 3.94
CA SER A 8 3.27 1.42 3.57
C SER A 8 4.34 1.23 4.64
N GLU A 9 4.41 0.03 5.22
CA GLU A 9 5.37 -0.29 6.27
C GLU A 9 6.02 -1.64 6.00
N LEU A 10 7.34 -1.74 6.02
CA LEU A 10 8.06 -2.99 5.85
C LEU A 10 8.41 -3.57 7.23
N ARG A 11 7.85 -4.72 7.59
CA ARG A 11 8.18 -5.46 8.82
C ARG A 11 8.45 -6.91 8.49
N GLU A 12 9.55 -7.45 9.00
CA GLU A 12 9.89 -8.87 8.85
C GLU A 12 9.83 -9.37 7.40
N GLN A 13 10.31 -8.54 6.46
CA GLN A 13 10.27 -8.82 5.01
C GLN A 13 8.86 -8.86 4.40
N ILE A 14 7.83 -8.43 5.13
CA ILE A 14 6.47 -8.27 4.62
C ILE A 14 6.15 -6.79 4.51
N LEU A 15 5.72 -6.36 3.32
CA LEU A 15 5.23 -5.01 3.09
C LEU A 15 3.76 -4.92 3.47
N TYR A 16 3.48 -4.24 4.57
CA TYR A 16 2.15 -3.92 5.06
C TYR A 16 1.65 -2.69 4.31
N LEU A 17 0.60 -2.87 3.53
CA LEU A 17 -0.12 -1.82 2.82
C LEU A 17 -1.50 -1.66 3.44
N THR A 18 -1.68 -0.59 4.21
CA THR A 18 -2.94 -0.26 4.90
C THR A 18 -3.64 0.88 4.17
N ILE A 19 -4.83 0.61 3.65
CA ILE A 19 -5.69 1.63 3.04
C ILE A 19 -6.45 2.33 4.16
N ASN A 20 -6.22 3.62 4.37
CA ASN A 20 -6.84 4.39 5.45
C ASN A 20 -7.80 5.43 4.88
N ARG A 21 -8.99 4.97 4.46
CA ARG A 21 -10.06 5.81 3.86
C ARG A 21 -11.42 5.59 4.50
N GLU A 22 -11.47 5.64 5.83
CA GLU A 22 -12.70 5.52 6.63
C GLU A 22 -13.83 6.42 6.12
N SER A 23 -13.54 7.64 5.66
CA SER A 23 -14.57 8.61 5.22
C SER A 23 -15.25 8.28 3.88
N LYS A 24 -14.77 7.29 3.12
CA LYS A 24 -15.24 6.99 1.76
C LYS A 24 -15.59 5.51 1.55
N LEU A 25 -15.77 4.72 2.63
CA LEU A 25 -16.12 3.29 2.56
C LEU A 25 -15.16 2.50 1.65
N ASN A 26 -13.86 2.75 1.75
CA ASN A 26 -12.83 2.05 0.97
C ASN A 26 -13.06 2.04 -0.56
N ALA A 27 -13.80 3.01 -1.10
CA ALA A 27 -13.99 3.15 -2.53
C ALA A 27 -12.63 3.40 -3.22
N LEU A 28 -12.14 2.42 -3.98
CA LEU A 28 -10.91 2.48 -4.75
C LEU A 28 -11.03 3.60 -5.81
N ASN A 29 -10.54 4.79 -5.49
CA ASN A 29 -10.46 5.88 -6.46
C ASN A 29 -9.18 5.71 -7.30
N LYS A 30 -9.11 6.42 -8.44
CA LYS A 30 -7.93 6.39 -9.31
C LYS A 30 -6.62 6.72 -8.58
N ALA A 31 -6.66 7.62 -7.60
CA ALA A 31 -5.47 7.97 -6.81
C ALA A 31 -4.99 6.81 -5.93
N THR A 32 -5.89 6.14 -5.22
CA THR A 32 -5.58 5.00 -4.34
C THR A 32 -5.01 3.83 -5.15
N LEU A 33 -5.60 3.56 -6.32
CA LEU A 33 -5.11 2.55 -7.27
C LEU A 33 -3.71 2.88 -7.80
N SER A 34 -3.46 4.15 -8.14
CA SER A 34 -2.14 4.59 -8.62
C SER A 34 -1.08 4.50 -7.51
N GLU A 35 -1.43 4.88 -6.28
CA GLU A 35 -0.55 4.75 -5.11
C GLU A 35 -0.23 3.29 -4.83
N LEU A 36 -1.23 2.40 -4.89
CA LEU A 36 -1.06 0.95 -4.72
C LEU A 36 -0.17 0.34 -5.79
N ALA A 37 -0.42 0.65 -7.07
CA ALA A 37 0.39 0.16 -8.16
C ALA A 37 1.86 0.58 -8.00
N HIS A 38 2.10 1.82 -7.58
CA HIS A 38 3.45 2.32 -7.31
C HIS A 38 4.10 1.63 -6.11
N ALA A 39 3.38 1.43 -5.02
CA ALA A 39 3.88 0.74 -3.84
C ALA A 39 4.22 -0.73 -4.12
N ILE A 40 3.40 -1.42 -4.91
CA ILE A 40 3.66 -2.80 -5.35
C ILE A 40 4.86 -2.86 -6.30
N ALA A 41 4.97 -1.92 -7.26
CA ALA A 41 6.13 -1.87 -8.14
C ALA A 41 7.44 -1.61 -7.38
N ALA A 42 7.41 -0.72 -6.38
CA ALA A 42 8.54 -0.48 -5.48
C ALA A 42 8.86 -1.71 -4.61
N ALA A 43 7.85 -2.49 -4.22
CA ALA A 43 8.02 -3.73 -3.48
C ALA A 43 8.69 -4.81 -4.34
N GLN A 44 8.34 -4.92 -5.63
CA GLN A 44 8.90 -5.94 -6.53
C GLN A 44 10.40 -5.77 -6.79
N ILE A 45 10.90 -4.53 -6.76
CA ILE A 45 12.32 -4.25 -6.93
C ILE A 45 13.11 -4.31 -5.61
N ASN A 46 12.42 -4.49 -4.48
CA ASN A 46 13.02 -4.54 -3.17
C ASN A 46 13.22 -6.01 -2.75
N GLU A 47 14.46 -6.47 -2.73
CA GLU A 47 14.82 -7.86 -2.37
C GLU A 47 14.52 -8.20 -0.91
N ASP A 48 14.35 -7.19 -0.05
CA ASP A 48 13.91 -7.39 1.34
C ASP A 48 12.41 -7.68 1.44
N VAL A 49 11.62 -7.46 0.38
CA VAL A 49 10.18 -7.76 0.39
C VAL A 49 9.93 -9.16 -0.14
N ARG A 50 9.50 -10.06 0.74
CA ARG A 50 9.13 -11.45 0.44
C ARG A 50 7.63 -11.63 0.27
N GLY A 51 6.82 -10.69 0.76
CA GLY A 51 5.37 -10.74 0.69
C GLY A 51 4.74 -9.37 0.88
N ILE A 52 3.49 -9.22 0.42
CA ILE A 52 2.72 -7.99 0.56
C ILE A 52 1.43 -8.34 1.29
N LEU A 53 1.17 -7.66 2.41
CA LEU A 53 -0.07 -7.76 3.16
C LEU A 53 -0.90 -6.51 2.90
N LEU A 54 -2.05 -6.68 2.24
CA LEU A 54 -2.99 -5.61 1.98
C LEU A 54 -4.13 -5.67 3.00
N THR A 55 -4.39 -4.56 3.70
CA THR A 55 -5.52 -4.44 4.62
C THR A 55 -6.20 -3.07 4.52
N GLY A 56 -7.45 -2.97 4.95
CA GLY A 56 -8.19 -1.71 5.08
C GLY A 56 -8.50 -1.43 6.54
N ALA A 57 -8.51 -0.14 6.91
CA ALA A 57 -9.11 0.34 8.16
C ALA A 57 -10.63 0.50 7.99
#